data_AF-A0A850Q823-F1
#
_entry.id   AF-A0A850Q823-F1
#
_cell.length_a   1.000
_cell.length_b   1.000
_cell.length_c   1.000
_cell.angle_alpha   90.00
_cell.angle_beta   90.00
_cell.angle_gamma   90.00
#
_symmetry.space_group_name_H-M   'P 1'
#
loop_
_entity.id
_entity.type
_entity.pdbx_description
1 polymer ?
#
loop_
_entity_poly.entity_id
_entity_poly.type
_entity_poly.pdbx_seq_one_letter_code
_entity_poly.pdbx_strand_id
1 'polypeptide(L)'
;MRISVKNIVFACLGTVSVFLGAQAAQAQSNTTDPAFCDQYAGYLRRTVTQAIQMNPRCLDWDRGVHDVYQMHYDWCLRNPRDSVAGAADHVRDLVIQCTGDWFEPSPLQTVAPPPAPAPAYAAPQGRWQFSGGRGICEAELWDNSKPEFFGNLLRLELWDGKIRLISSYTGGIGATTFVSVNGQQFPLSWDSESDTIFSYVDMPLIQAMKSGNQIDLGFDNPVLRYTLSGSSAAIDQMLQCAGMGAPKPKPAPAASKGPKVIYGSCKLIVDGVQYVNMPANCPIWMDTDGTFWINTDRENYLGDFFAEISPFGDGTAGGHWNAERGATHAQAPLGEGFRLGKNGCWSNARATVCAAR
;
A
#
# COMPACT_ATOMS: atom_id res chain seq x y z
N MET A 1 13.13 -53.72 -54.19
CA MET A 1 11.79 -54.19 -54.57
C MET A 1 11.35 -55.29 -53.60
N ARG A 2 10.60 -54.96 -52.56
CA ARG A 2 9.66 -55.85 -51.83
C ARG A 2 8.75 -54.98 -50.96
N ILE A 3 7.50 -55.40 -50.90
CA ILE A 3 6.27 -54.66 -50.63
C ILE A 3 5.87 -54.78 -49.15
N SER A 4 5.40 -53.67 -48.57
CA SER A 4 4.26 -53.48 -47.62
C SER A 4 4.21 -54.28 -46.31
N VAL A 5 3.65 -53.66 -45.25
CA VAL A 5 2.32 -54.00 -44.70
C VAL A 5 2.04 -53.24 -43.38
N LYS A 6 0.97 -52.41 -43.43
CA LYS A 6 -0.08 -52.10 -42.41
C LYS A 6 0.22 -51.23 -41.18
N ASN A 7 -0.38 -50.02 -41.23
CA ASN A 7 -1.48 -49.53 -40.37
C ASN A 7 -1.62 -50.14 -38.97
N ILE A 8 -1.45 -49.30 -37.92
CA ILE A 8 -2.37 -49.26 -36.77
C ILE A 8 -2.55 -47.80 -36.35
N VAL A 9 -3.74 -47.27 -36.65
CA VAL A 9 -4.33 -46.08 -36.04
C VAL A 9 -5.01 -46.57 -34.75
N PHE A 10 -4.65 -46.02 -33.59
CA PHE A 10 -5.54 -46.04 -32.43
C PHE A 10 -5.61 -44.65 -31.82
N ALA A 11 -6.80 -44.09 -31.93
CA ALA A 11 -7.25 -42.90 -31.24
C ALA A 11 -7.40 -43.22 -29.74
N CYS A 12 -6.93 -42.31 -28.88
CA CYS A 12 -7.39 -42.18 -27.51
C CYS A 12 -7.63 -40.70 -27.24
N LEU A 13 -8.84 -40.24 -27.59
CA LEU A 13 -9.47 -39.10 -26.95
C LEU A 13 -9.83 -39.53 -25.52
N GLY A 14 -9.09 -39.02 -24.53
CA GLY A 14 -9.41 -39.12 -23.12
C GLY A 14 -9.54 -37.72 -22.54
N THR A 15 -10.78 -37.33 -22.29
CA THR A 15 -11.26 -36.05 -21.78
C THR A 15 -10.62 -35.70 -20.43
N VAL A 16 -9.75 -34.68 -20.38
CA VAL A 16 -9.30 -34.06 -19.13
C VAL A 16 -10.25 -32.93 -18.79
N SER A 17 -11.14 -33.18 -17.84
CA SER A 17 -12.05 -32.19 -17.26
C SER A 17 -11.25 -31.12 -16.51
N VAL A 18 -11.26 -29.90 -17.05
CA VAL A 18 -10.72 -28.70 -16.41
C VAL A 18 -11.67 -28.27 -15.30
N PHE A 19 -11.33 -28.55 -14.04
CA PHE A 19 -11.98 -27.94 -12.87
C PHE A 19 -11.43 -26.51 -12.69
N LEU A 20 -12.05 -25.54 -13.35
CA LEU A 20 -11.93 -24.12 -13.02
C LEU A 20 -12.82 -23.84 -11.79
N GLY A 21 -12.30 -24.13 -10.61
CA GLY A 21 -12.88 -23.66 -9.36
C GLY A 21 -12.60 -22.17 -9.21
N ALA A 22 -13.63 -21.35 -9.41
CA ALA A 22 -13.62 -19.92 -9.13
C ALA A 22 -13.36 -19.69 -7.63
N GLN A 23 -12.12 -19.37 -7.26
CA GLN A 23 -11.85 -18.69 -6.00
C GLN A 23 -12.26 -17.23 -6.19
N ALA A 24 -13.52 -16.91 -5.89
CA ALA A 24 -13.94 -15.54 -5.71
C ALA A 24 -13.18 -14.99 -4.49
N ALA A 25 -12.23 -14.09 -4.73
CA ALA A 25 -11.61 -13.30 -3.68
C ALA A 25 -12.72 -12.59 -2.91
N GLN A 26 -12.97 -13.02 -1.67
CA GLN A 26 -13.74 -12.22 -0.74
C GLN A 26 -12.89 -11.02 -0.38
N ALA A 27 -13.00 -9.95 -1.16
CA ALA A 27 -12.68 -8.62 -0.68
C ALA A 27 -13.69 -8.34 0.43
N GLN A 28 -13.32 -8.65 1.69
CA GLN A 28 -14.04 -8.12 2.84
C GLN A 28 -14.09 -6.61 2.64
N SER A 29 -15.30 -6.07 2.50
CA SER A 29 -15.48 -4.64 2.33
C SER A 29 -14.90 -3.96 3.56
N ASN A 30 -13.82 -3.20 3.39
CA ASN A 30 -13.19 -2.36 4.42
C ASN A 30 -14.08 -1.18 4.83
N THR A 31 -15.40 -1.31 4.71
CA THR A 31 -16.38 -0.32 5.15
C THR A 31 -16.31 -0.19 6.67
N THR A 32 -16.19 1.03 7.16
CA THR A 32 -16.24 1.33 8.59
C THR A 32 -17.55 0.91 9.23
N ASP A 33 -17.49 0.42 10.47
CA ASP A 33 -18.69 0.16 11.25
C ASP A 33 -19.23 1.45 11.92
N PRO A 34 -20.55 1.51 12.22
CA PRO A 34 -21.17 2.67 12.86
C PRO A 34 -20.53 3.11 14.18
N ALA A 35 -20.03 2.18 14.99
CA ALA A 35 -19.45 2.52 16.29
C ALA A 35 -18.10 3.22 16.12
N PHE A 36 -17.28 2.79 15.16
CA PHE A 36 -16.07 3.51 14.77
C PHE A 36 -16.40 4.92 14.25
N CYS A 37 -17.43 5.07 13.42
CA CYS A 37 -17.84 6.37 12.90
C CYS A 37 -18.37 7.32 13.97
N ASP A 38 -19.06 6.81 14.98
CA ASP A 38 -19.52 7.58 16.14
C ASP A 38 -18.33 8.15 16.93
N GLN A 39 -17.32 7.33 17.18
CA GLN A 39 -16.07 7.75 17.82
C GLN A 39 -15.33 8.81 16.99
N TYR A 40 -15.23 8.60 15.68
CA TYR A 40 -14.55 9.53 14.76
C TYR A 40 -15.22 10.90 14.73
N ALA A 41 -16.53 10.92 14.48
CA ALA A 41 -17.29 12.15 14.38
C ALA A 41 -17.36 12.89 15.72
N GLY A 42 -17.48 12.15 16.83
CA GLY A 42 -17.50 12.71 18.17
C GLY A 42 -16.17 13.35 18.55
N TYR A 43 -15.05 12.71 18.20
CA TYR A 43 -13.72 13.26 18.39
C TYR A 43 -13.50 14.53 17.58
N LEU A 44 -13.69 14.49 16.26
CA LEU A 44 -13.44 15.66 15.41
C LEU A 44 -14.32 16.84 15.80
N ARG A 45 -15.59 16.61 16.13
CA ARG A 45 -16.47 17.68 16.63
C ARG A 45 -15.86 18.37 17.85
N ARG A 46 -15.45 17.63 18.89
CA ARG A 46 -14.90 18.23 20.11
C ARG A 46 -13.61 19.00 19.83
N THR A 47 -12.68 18.37 19.13
CA THR A 47 -11.38 18.96 18.78
C THR A 47 -11.55 20.24 17.97
N VAL A 48 -12.41 20.22 16.96
CA VAL A 48 -12.64 21.39 16.10
C VAL A 48 -13.46 22.47 16.79
N THR A 49 -14.51 22.14 17.57
CA THR A 49 -15.24 23.13 18.38
C THR A 49 -14.28 23.90 19.28
N GLN A 50 -13.36 23.20 19.96
CA GLN A 50 -12.41 23.85 20.86
C GLN A 50 -11.39 24.70 20.10
N ALA A 51 -10.89 24.23 18.96
CA ALA A 51 -10.01 25.01 18.10
C ALA A 51 -10.68 26.32 17.61
N ILE A 52 -11.95 26.25 17.20
CA ILE A 52 -12.75 27.40 16.78
C ILE A 52 -12.98 28.37 17.94
N GLN A 53 -13.21 27.87 19.16
CA GLN A 53 -13.34 28.72 20.36
C GLN A 53 -12.04 29.45 20.70
N MET A 54 -10.89 28.80 20.52
CA MET A 54 -9.57 29.41 20.74
C MET A 54 -9.23 30.43 19.64
N ASN A 55 -9.53 30.08 18.39
CA ASN A 55 -9.28 30.92 17.23
C ASN A 55 -10.38 30.68 16.18
N PRO A 56 -11.36 31.60 16.03
CA PRO A 56 -12.46 31.43 15.07
C PRO A 56 -12.03 31.28 13.61
N ARG A 57 -10.78 31.64 13.27
CA ARG A 57 -10.20 31.47 11.93
C ARG A 57 -9.80 30.02 11.63
N CYS A 58 -9.87 29.11 12.61
CA CYS A 58 -9.63 27.68 12.38
C CYS A 58 -10.77 26.97 11.65
N LEU A 59 -11.96 27.59 11.54
CA LEU A 59 -13.05 27.03 10.76
C LEU A 59 -12.66 27.04 9.26
N ASP A 60 -12.49 25.85 8.69
CA ASP A 60 -12.10 25.65 7.30
C ASP A 60 -12.90 24.48 6.72
N TRP A 61 -14.01 24.79 6.06
CA TRP A 61 -14.91 23.80 5.48
C TRP A 61 -14.26 23.00 4.34
N ASP A 62 -13.37 23.63 3.57
CA ASP A 62 -12.75 23.02 2.40
C ASP A 62 -11.76 21.92 2.78
N ARG A 63 -11.22 22.00 4.00
CA ARG A 63 -10.23 21.05 4.54
C ARG A 63 -10.79 20.16 5.65
N GLY A 64 -12.11 20.17 5.85
CA GLY A 64 -12.79 19.32 6.84
C GLY A 64 -12.68 19.81 8.29
N VAL A 65 -12.20 21.03 8.53
CA VAL A 65 -12.11 21.63 9.88
C VAL A 65 -13.42 22.33 10.21
N HIS A 66 -14.47 21.55 10.48
CA HIS A 66 -15.74 22.02 11.03
C HIS A 66 -16.22 21.10 12.17
N ASP A 67 -17.10 21.60 13.04
CA ASP A 67 -17.59 20.86 14.21
C ASP A 67 -18.95 20.15 13.98
N VAL A 68 -19.41 20.07 12.73
CA VAL A 68 -20.65 19.38 12.37
C VAL A 68 -20.50 17.86 12.43
N TYR A 69 -20.95 17.28 13.54
CA TYR A 69 -20.93 15.83 13.81
C TYR A 69 -21.47 14.99 12.65
N GLN A 70 -22.68 15.31 12.16
CA GLN A 70 -23.37 14.48 11.17
C GLN A 70 -22.59 14.37 9.86
N MET A 71 -21.93 15.44 9.43
CA MET A 71 -21.11 15.43 8.21
C MET A 71 -19.90 14.50 8.34
N HIS A 72 -19.24 14.50 9.50
CA HIS A 72 -18.14 13.57 9.79
C HIS A 72 -18.63 12.13 9.85
N TYR A 73 -19.76 11.88 10.50
CA TYR A 73 -20.35 10.55 10.64
C TYR A 73 -20.77 9.96 9.29
N ASP A 74 -21.50 10.73 8.47
CA ASP A 74 -21.97 10.29 7.15
C ASP A 74 -20.82 10.13 6.16
N TRP A 75 -19.79 10.97 6.26
CA TRP A 75 -18.57 10.78 5.48
C TRP A 75 -17.86 9.50 5.90
N CYS A 76 -17.69 9.26 7.21
CA CYS A 76 -17.05 8.04 7.71
C CYS A 76 -17.71 6.77 7.16
N LEU A 77 -19.05 6.65 7.27
CA LEU A 77 -19.79 5.47 6.82
C LEU A 77 -19.60 5.11 5.33
N ARG A 78 -19.17 6.07 4.50
CA ARG A 78 -18.96 5.90 3.06
C ARG A 78 -17.51 5.65 2.68
N ASN A 79 -16.58 5.68 3.64
CA ASN A 79 -15.15 5.60 3.38
C ASN A 79 -14.52 4.39 4.08
N PRO A 80 -13.42 3.86 3.52
CA PRO A 80 -12.60 2.85 4.19
C PRO A 80 -12.03 3.36 5.52
N ARG A 81 -11.85 2.44 6.48
CA ARG A 81 -11.40 2.78 7.84
C ARG A 81 -10.04 3.48 7.88
N ASP A 82 -9.12 3.09 7.00
CA ASP A 82 -7.80 3.71 6.82
C ASP A 82 -7.91 5.14 6.28
N SER A 83 -8.76 5.38 5.28
CA SER A 83 -9.05 6.74 4.80
C SER A 83 -9.61 7.63 5.90
N VAL A 84 -10.50 7.09 6.74
CA VAL A 84 -11.09 7.84 7.87
C VAL A 84 -10.04 8.16 8.94
N ALA A 85 -9.16 7.22 9.26
CA ALA A 85 -8.07 7.45 10.20
C ALA A 85 -7.10 8.53 9.68
N GLY A 86 -6.71 8.46 8.41
CA GLY A 86 -5.84 9.46 7.78
C GLY A 86 -6.48 10.86 7.75
N ALA A 87 -7.79 10.95 7.50
CA ALA A 87 -8.50 12.23 7.57
C ALA A 87 -8.52 12.81 8.99
N ALA A 88 -8.67 11.97 10.02
CA ALA A 88 -8.63 12.42 11.42
C ALA A 88 -7.27 13.01 11.80
N ASP A 89 -6.18 12.36 11.37
CA ASP A 89 -4.81 12.83 11.59
C ASP A 89 -4.56 14.14 10.83
N HIS A 90 -5.05 14.24 9.58
CA HIS A 90 -4.96 15.47 8.80
C HIS A 90 -5.66 16.64 9.50
N VAL A 91 -6.93 16.49 9.91
CA VAL A 91 -7.68 17.57 10.59
C VAL A 91 -6.99 17.97 11.90
N ARG A 92 -6.40 17.01 12.61
CA ARG A 92 -5.57 17.28 13.80
C ARG A 92 -4.39 18.20 13.47
N ASP A 93 -3.64 17.92 12.40
CA ASP A 93 -2.48 18.73 12.02
C ASP A 93 -2.89 20.17 11.68
N LEU A 94 -4.07 20.35 11.06
CA LEU A 94 -4.63 21.67 10.77
C LEU A 94 -5.01 22.44 12.04
N VAL A 95 -5.61 21.74 13.01
CA VAL A 95 -5.93 22.31 14.31
C VAL A 95 -4.65 22.73 15.05
N ILE A 96 -3.61 21.90 15.05
CA ILE A 96 -2.30 22.23 15.65
C ILE A 96 -1.69 23.46 14.99
N GLN A 97 -1.65 23.48 13.64
CA GLN A 97 -1.15 24.60 12.86
C GLN A 97 -1.90 25.90 13.19
N CYS A 98 -3.21 25.82 13.43
CA CYS A 98 -4.05 26.99 13.68
C CYS A 98 -4.01 27.50 15.14
N THR A 99 -3.80 26.60 16.11
CA THR A 99 -3.91 26.90 17.54
C THR A 99 -2.57 27.03 18.26
N GLY A 100 -1.45 26.65 17.63
CA GLY A 100 -0.11 26.76 18.20
C GLY A 100 0.16 25.69 19.26
N ASP A 101 0.03 24.42 18.88
CA ASP A 101 0.36 23.22 19.67
C ASP A 101 -0.63 22.83 20.80
N TRP A 102 -1.86 23.37 20.79
CA TRP A 102 -2.91 22.82 21.64
C TRP A 102 -3.44 21.51 21.07
N PHE A 103 -3.45 20.43 21.86
CA PHE A 103 -4.01 19.16 21.39
C PHE A 103 -4.52 18.22 22.50
N GLU A 104 -5.76 17.75 22.36
CA GLU A 104 -6.35 16.64 23.12
C GLU A 104 -6.04 15.31 22.40
N PRO A 105 -5.44 14.28 23.05
CA PRO A 105 -5.12 13.00 22.42
C PRO A 105 -6.32 12.38 21.68
N SER A 106 -6.10 11.92 20.44
CA SER A 106 -7.17 11.30 19.65
C SER A 106 -7.62 9.99 20.29
N PRO A 107 -8.92 9.81 20.61
CA PRO A 107 -9.44 8.56 21.13
C PRO A 107 -9.50 7.47 20.04
N LEU A 108 -9.34 7.84 18.76
CA LEU A 108 -9.18 6.88 17.66
C LEU A 108 -7.82 6.17 17.70
N GLN A 109 -6.86 6.73 18.45
CA GLN A 109 -5.57 6.12 18.77
C GLN A 109 -5.56 5.50 20.19
N THR A 110 -6.63 5.64 20.98
CA THR A 110 -6.74 4.97 22.29
C THR A 110 -7.42 3.62 22.15
N VAL A 111 -6.66 2.58 22.45
CA VAL A 111 -7.15 1.22 22.73
C VAL A 111 -8.29 1.29 23.74
N ALA A 112 -9.38 0.54 23.49
CA ALA A 112 -10.48 0.32 24.43
C ALA A 112 -9.97 0.00 25.86
N PRO A 113 -10.75 0.28 26.94
CA PRO A 113 -10.36 -0.08 28.31
C PRO A 113 -9.96 -1.55 28.35
N PRO A 114 -8.89 -1.92 29.09
CA PRO A 114 -8.14 -3.13 28.81
C PRO A 114 -9.06 -4.34 28.95
N PRO A 115 -9.33 -5.08 27.85
CA PRO A 115 -9.64 -6.48 28.01
C PRO A 115 -8.41 -7.13 28.66
N ALA A 116 -8.63 -8.22 29.41
CA ALA A 116 -7.56 -9.01 30.03
C ALA A 116 -6.35 -9.11 29.09
N PRO A 117 -5.11 -8.95 29.60
CA PRO A 117 -3.93 -8.63 28.81
C PRO A 117 -3.83 -9.53 27.57
N ALA A 118 -4.05 -8.90 26.41
CA ALA A 118 -3.89 -9.52 25.09
C ALA A 118 -2.53 -9.08 24.50
N PRO A 119 -1.91 -9.94 23.67
CA PRO A 119 -0.47 -9.94 23.40
C PRO A 119 -0.01 -8.76 22.53
N ALA A 120 1.32 -8.58 22.50
CA ALA A 120 2.06 -7.55 21.79
C ALA A 120 1.59 -7.34 20.33
N TYR A 121 1.45 -6.06 19.96
CA TYR A 121 1.40 -5.50 18.61
C TYR A 121 1.09 -6.48 17.46
N ALA A 122 -0.19 -6.61 17.10
CA ALA A 122 -0.56 -7.24 15.83
C ALA A 122 -0.17 -6.29 14.68
N ALA A 123 0.98 -6.54 14.08
CA ALA A 123 1.46 -5.92 12.84
C ALA A 123 0.35 -5.88 11.76
N PRO A 124 0.20 -4.77 10.99
CA PRO A 124 -0.67 -4.76 9.82
C PRO A 124 -0.34 -5.93 8.89
N GLN A 125 -1.37 -6.72 8.58
CA GLN A 125 -1.24 -8.03 7.94
C GLN A 125 -0.55 -7.94 6.59
N GLY A 126 0.38 -8.88 6.34
CA GLY A 126 0.98 -9.06 5.02
C GLY A 126 1.89 -7.92 4.55
N ARG A 127 2.31 -7.02 5.46
CA ARG A 127 3.25 -5.94 5.15
C ARG A 127 4.56 -6.12 5.91
N TRP A 128 5.67 -5.95 5.20
CA TRP A 128 6.99 -5.89 5.81
C TRP A 128 7.11 -4.64 6.68
N GLN A 129 7.68 -4.82 7.86
CA GLN A 129 7.92 -3.77 8.85
C GLN A 129 9.37 -3.80 9.29
N PHE A 130 9.89 -2.63 9.63
CA PHE A 130 11.19 -2.51 10.26
C PHE A 130 10.99 -2.18 11.75
N SER A 131 11.75 -2.86 12.61
CA SER A 131 11.87 -2.58 14.03
C SER A 131 13.35 -2.41 14.37
N GLY A 132 13.67 -1.31 15.07
CA GLY A 132 15.05 -0.94 15.38
C GLY A 132 15.20 -0.24 16.72
N GLY A 133 16.18 -0.66 17.53
CA GLY A 133 16.49 -0.07 18.83
C GLY A 133 17.39 -0.97 19.69
N ARG A 134 18.07 -0.44 20.72
CA ARG A 134 18.92 -1.20 21.69
C ARG A 134 19.79 -2.34 21.10
N GLY A 135 20.31 -2.19 19.89
CA GLY A 135 21.14 -3.21 19.23
C GLY A 135 20.37 -4.30 18.46
N ILE A 136 19.05 -4.17 18.35
CA ILE A 136 18.18 -5.00 17.52
C ILE A 136 17.88 -4.22 16.24
N CYS A 137 18.05 -4.89 15.10
CA CYS A 137 17.70 -4.37 13.78
C CYS A 137 17.03 -5.52 13.02
N GLU A 138 15.71 -5.46 12.88
CA GLU A 138 14.92 -6.52 12.26
C GLU A 138 13.96 -5.98 11.19
N ALA A 139 13.75 -6.78 10.16
CA ALA A 139 12.70 -6.59 9.17
C ALA A 139 11.78 -7.81 9.20
N GLU A 140 10.51 -7.63 9.53
CA GLU A 140 9.57 -8.73 9.76
C GLU A 140 8.30 -8.63 8.91
N LEU A 141 7.71 -9.78 8.63
CA LEU A 141 6.45 -9.95 7.94
C LEU A 141 5.61 -10.94 8.74
N TRP A 142 4.43 -10.47 9.17
CA TRP A 142 3.40 -11.30 9.77
C TRP A 142 2.32 -11.63 8.72
N ASP A 143 2.18 -12.92 8.43
CA ASP A 143 1.20 -13.48 7.50
C ASP A 143 0.18 -14.33 8.26
N ASN A 144 -0.86 -13.66 8.75
CA ASN A 144 -1.94 -14.28 9.52
C ASN A 144 -2.85 -15.19 8.70
N SER A 145 -2.63 -15.32 7.38
CA SER A 145 -3.29 -16.37 6.58
C SER A 145 -2.73 -17.77 6.92
N LYS A 146 -1.57 -17.83 7.57
CA LYS A 146 -0.95 -19.05 8.06
C LYS A 146 -1.23 -19.23 9.56
N PRO A 147 -1.42 -20.47 10.04
CA PRO A 147 -1.57 -20.72 11.47
C PRO A 147 -0.31 -20.33 12.26
N GLU A 148 -0.49 -19.97 13.54
CA GLU A 148 0.61 -19.70 14.47
C GLU A 148 1.54 -20.92 14.58
N PHE A 149 2.86 -20.71 14.55
CA PHE A 149 3.88 -21.77 14.49
C PHE A 149 3.92 -22.59 13.19
N PHE A 150 3.12 -22.22 12.19
CA PHE A 150 3.12 -22.81 10.85
C PHE A 150 3.58 -21.80 9.79
N GLY A 151 4.54 -20.96 10.17
CA GLY A 151 5.17 -19.98 9.29
C GLY A 151 4.39 -18.67 9.17
N ASN A 152 3.55 -18.30 10.13
CA ASN A 152 2.92 -16.97 10.15
C ASN A 152 3.92 -15.81 10.35
N LEU A 153 5.16 -16.08 10.75
CA LEU A 153 6.24 -15.11 10.84
C LEU A 153 7.34 -15.44 9.82
N LEU A 154 7.79 -14.40 9.13
CA LEU A 154 9.07 -14.38 8.42
C LEU A 154 9.85 -13.14 8.86
N ARG A 155 11.08 -13.31 9.33
CA ARG A 155 11.90 -12.20 9.85
C ARG A 155 13.33 -12.29 9.37
N LEU A 156 13.89 -11.13 9.03
CA LEU A 156 15.32 -10.92 8.87
C LEU A 156 15.83 -10.19 10.11
N GLU A 157 16.91 -10.67 10.70
CA GLU A 157 17.50 -10.09 11.90
C GLU A 157 19.03 -10.09 11.79
N LEU A 158 19.67 -9.03 12.29
CA LEU A 158 21.11 -9.03 12.52
C LEU A 158 21.45 -9.72 13.85
N TRP A 159 22.26 -10.77 13.79
CA TRP A 159 22.78 -11.46 14.96
C TRP A 159 24.26 -11.75 14.78
N ASP A 160 25.08 -11.27 15.73
CA ASP A 160 26.54 -11.46 15.72
C ASP A 160 27.20 -11.07 14.37
N GLY A 161 26.80 -9.94 13.82
CA GLY A 161 27.32 -9.42 12.55
C GLY A 161 26.89 -10.20 11.29
N LYS A 162 25.98 -11.16 11.42
CA LYS A 162 25.41 -11.93 10.31
C LYS A 162 23.91 -11.74 10.24
N ILE A 163 23.33 -11.89 9.05
CA ILE A 163 21.89 -11.81 8.86
C ILE A 163 21.30 -13.22 8.95
N ARG A 164 20.25 -13.38 9.74
CA ARG A 164 19.47 -14.62 9.84
C ARG A 164 18.11 -14.41 9.20
N LEU A 165 17.67 -15.40 8.42
CA LEU A 165 16.28 -15.55 8.01
C LEU A 165 15.60 -16.50 8.99
N ILE A 166 14.56 -16.02 9.67
CA ILE A 166 13.84 -16.70 10.73
C ILE A 166 12.41 -16.96 10.27
N SER A 167 11.89 -18.15 10.56
CA SER A 167 10.48 -18.49 10.37
C SER A 167 9.89 -19.14 11.61
N SER A 168 8.63 -18.86 11.92
CA SER A 168 7.91 -19.58 12.98
C SER A 168 7.55 -21.03 12.63
N TYR A 169 7.90 -21.52 11.44
CA TYR A 169 7.64 -22.90 11.06
C TYR A 169 8.64 -23.88 11.70
N THR A 170 8.21 -24.61 12.73
CA THR A 170 9.08 -25.55 13.47
C THR A 170 9.28 -26.91 12.78
N GLY A 171 8.55 -27.23 11.71
CA GLY A 171 8.70 -28.51 10.99
C GLY A 171 9.96 -28.59 10.12
N GLY A 172 10.72 -27.50 9.98
CA GLY A 172 11.92 -27.42 9.15
C GLY A 172 13.25 -27.66 9.87
N ILE A 173 13.24 -28.00 11.16
CA ILE A 173 14.47 -28.13 11.98
C ILE A 173 15.41 -29.20 11.39
N GLY A 174 16.67 -28.82 11.13
CA GLY A 174 17.70 -29.69 10.56
C GLY A 174 17.53 -29.96 9.06
N ALA A 175 16.51 -29.39 8.41
CA ALA A 175 16.31 -29.53 6.99
C ALA A 175 17.32 -28.67 6.21
N THR A 176 17.67 -29.13 5.00
CA THR A 176 18.30 -28.29 3.97
C THR A 176 17.29 -28.10 2.86
N THR A 177 16.95 -26.85 2.55
CA THR A 177 15.97 -26.50 1.51
C THR A 177 16.57 -25.58 0.45
N PHE A 178 15.90 -25.47 -0.69
CA PHE A 178 16.21 -24.46 -1.70
C PHE A 178 15.17 -23.34 -1.61
N VAL A 179 15.52 -22.27 -0.88
CA VAL A 179 14.70 -21.06 -0.85
C VAL A 179 14.68 -20.46 -2.24
N SER A 180 13.50 -20.12 -2.76
CA SER A 180 13.33 -19.54 -4.09
C SER A 180 12.77 -18.13 -4.01
N VAL A 181 13.45 -17.18 -4.67
CA VAL A 181 12.94 -15.81 -4.86
C VAL A 181 12.84 -15.55 -6.36
N ASN A 182 11.61 -15.33 -6.85
CA ASN A 182 11.32 -15.19 -8.29
C ASN A 182 11.94 -16.32 -9.16
N GLY A 183 12.06 -17.54 -8.63
CA GLY A 183 12.64 -18.68 -9.34
C GLY A 183 14.16 -18.86 -9.18
N GLN A 184 14.87 -17.88 -8.62
CA GLN A 184 16.28 -18.04 -8.24
C GLN A 184 16.37 -18.83 -6.92
N GLN A 185 17.16 -19.89 -6.91
CA GLN A 185 17.29 -20.79 -5.76
C GLN A 185 18.53 -20.50 -4.91
N PHE A 186 18.37 -20.61 -3.60
CA PHE A 186 19.37 -20.35 -2.57
C PHE A 186 19.34 -21.52 -1.57
N PRO A 187 20.41 -22.34 -1.48
CA PRO A 187 20.44 -23.45 -0.54
C PRO A 187 20.60 -22.92 0.89
N LEU A 188 19.67 -23.24 1.78
CA LEU A 188 19.73 -22.89 3.20
C LEU A 188 19.68 -24.14 4.07
N SER A 189 20.40 -24.11 5.19
CA SER A 189 20.36 -25.14 6.24
C SER A 189 19.73 -24.52 7.49
N TRP A 190 18.67 -25.14 7.98
CA TRP A 190 17.84 -24.59 9.04
C TRP A 190 18.21 -25.18 10.40
N ASP A 191 18.61 -24.31 11.33
CA ASP A 191 18.78 -24.60 12.75
C ASP A 191 17.52 -24.20 13.52
N SER A 192 17.42 -24.63 14.79
CA SER A 192 16.33 -24.24 15.69
C SER A 192 16.79 -23.24 16.74
N GLU A 193 15.92 -22.29 17.06
CA GLU A 193 16.04 -21.43 18.22
C GLU A 193 14.66 -21.26 18.86
N SER A 194 14.48 -21.83 20.05
CA SER A 194 13.19 -21.86 20.75
C SER A 194 12.09 -22.50 19.87
N ASP A 195 11.10 -21.70 19.49
CA ASP A 195 9.88 -21.98 18.74
C ASP A 195 9.98 -21.48 17.28
N THR A 196 11.20 -21.20 16.82
CA THR A 196 11.48 -20.77 15.44
C THR A 196 12.58 -21.62 14.81
N ILE A 197 12.63 -21.60 13.49
CA ILE A 197 13.79 -22.03 12.73
C ILE A 197 14.51 -20.82 12.15
N PHE A 198 15.82 -20.94 11.97
CA PHE A 198 16.60 -19.90 11.31
C PHE A 198 17.67 -20.49 10.39
N SER A 199 18.09 -19.72 9.40
CA SER A 199 19.29 -19.97 8.61
C SER A 199 20.05 -18.65 8.49
N TYR A 200 21.38 -18.71 8.50
CA TYR A 200 22.18 -17.58 8.06
C TYR A 200 22.00 -17.38 6.56
N VAL A 201 21.90 -16.13 6.13
CA VAL A 201 21.71 -15.76 4.72
C VAL A 201 22.80 -14.81 4.26
N ASP A 202 23.12 -14.90 2.98
CA ASP A 202 24.12 -14.06 2.34
C ASP A 202 23.49 -12.86 1.61
N MET A 203 24.34 -11.91 1.21
CA MET A 203 23.87 -10.72 0.50
C MET A 203 23.15 -11.02 -0.83
N PRO A 204 23.55 -12.01 -1.65
CA PRO A 204 22.77 -12.45 -2.80
C PRO A 204 21.30 -12.73 -2.51
N LEU A 205 20.97 -13.53 -1.48
CA LEU A 205 19.58 -13.78 -1.11
C LEU A 205 18.89 -12.49 -0.64
N ILE A 206 19.56 -11.66 0.17
CA ILE A 206 19.02 -10.37 0.61
C ILE A 206 18.67 -9.46 -0.58
N GLN A 207 19.55 -9.33 -1.57
CA GLN A 207 19.27 -8.52 -2.76
C GLN A 207 18.13 -9.09 -3.60
N ALA A 208 18.07 -10.43 -3.72
CA ALA A 208 16.95 -11.09 -4.37
C ALA A 208 15.63 -10.78 -3.66
N MET A 209 15.58 -10.86 -2.32
CA MET A 209 14.39 -10.53 -1.54
C MET A 209 13.96 -9.06 -1.68
N LYS A 210 14.90 -8.12 -1.82
CA LYS A 210 14.59 -6.69 -2.05
C LYS A 210 14.00 -6.41 -3.42
N SER A 211 14.44 -7.12 -4.45
CA SER A 211 13.97 -6.97 -5.84
C SER A 211 12.83 -7.93 -6.20
N GLY A 212 12.55 -8.89 -5.32
CA GLY A 212 11.63 -9.99 -5.51
C GLY A 212 10.18 -9.60 -5.24
N ASN A 213 9.25 -10.37 -5.78
CA ASN A 213 7.82 -10.21 -5.50
C ASN A 213 7.31 -11.30 -4.54
N GLN A 214 7.99 -12.45 -4.51
CA GLN A 214 7.62 -13.59 -3.68
C GLN A 214 8.88 -14.37 -3.26
N ILE A 215 8.83 -14.92 -2.05
CA ILE A 215 9.78 -15.91 -1.53
C ILE A 215 9.05 -17.21 -1.19
N ASP A 216 9.63 -18.34 -1.55
CA ASP A 216 9.23 -19.70 -1.17
C ASP A 216 10.36 -20.32 -0.34
N LEU A 217 10.08 -20.81 0.87
CA LEU A 217 11.13 -21.39 1.73
C LEU A 217 11.53 -22.82 1.32
N GLY A 218 10.83 -23.42 0.35
CA GLY A 218 11.21 -24.72 -0.22
C GLY A 218 10.88 -25.91 0.67
N PHE A 219 9.88 -25.79 1.56
CA PHE A 219 9.33 -26.93 2.31
C PHE A 219 8.20 -27.57 1.51
N ASP A 220 8.20 -28.90 1.41
CA ASP A 220 7.23 -29.65 0.60
C ASP A 220 5.83 -29.70 1.22
N ASN A 221 5.74 -29.64 2.56
CA ASN A 221 4.46 -29.62 3.28
C ASN A 221 4.63 -29.03 4.70
N PRO A 222 4.05 -27.86 5.01
CA PRO A 222 3.32 -26.98 4.11
C PRO A 222 4.25 -26.21 3.14
N VAL A 223 3.70 -25.81 2.00
CA VAL A 223 4.39 -24.87 1.10
C VAL A 223 4.37 -23.48 1.73
N LEU A 224 5.55 -22.97 2.10
CA LEU A 224 5.70 -21.69 2.78
C LEU A 224 6.10 -20.58 1.81
N ARG A 225 5.10 -19.88 1.29
CA ARG A 225 5.27 -18.73 0.38
C ARG A 225 4.84 -17.43 1.02
N TYR A 226 5.59 -16.37 0.76
CA TYR A 226 5.35 -15.03 1.30
C TYR A 226 5.46 -13.97 0.21
N THR A 227 4.64 -12.93 0.32
CA THR A 227 4.80 -11.72 -0.49
C THR A 227 6.04 -10.95 -0.05
N LEU A 228 6.75 -10.37 -1.01
CA LEU A 228 7.87 -9.45 -0.78
C LEU A 228 7.46 -7.98 -0.98
N SER A 229 6.16 -7.69 -1.08
CA SER A 229 5.69 -6.29 -1.17
C SER A 229 6.12 -5.49 0.07
N GLY A 230 6.88 -4.41 -0.16
CA GLY A 230 7.45 -3.58 0.90
C GLY A 230 8.75 -4.10 1.53
N SER A 231 9.23 -5.29 1.15
CA SER A 231 10.46 -5.89 1.71
C SER A 231 11.67 -4.99 1.51
N SER A 232 11.80 -4.37 0.33
CA SER A 232 12.95 -3.52 -0.02
C SER A 232 13.17 -2.41 1.00
N ALA A 233 12.12 -1.66 1.33
CA ALA A 233 12.19 -0.55 2.26
C ALA A 233 12.46 -1.00 3.70
N ALA A 234 11.87 -2.12 4.14
CA ALA A 234 12.10 -2.67 5.48
C ALA A 234 13.53 -3.23 5.63
N ILE A 235 14.00 -4.00 4.64
CA ILE A 235 15.35 -4.55 4.59
C ILE A 235 16.39 -3.43 4.53
N ASP A 236 16.16 -2.36 3.76
CA ASP A 236 17.08 -1.22 3.72
C ASP A 236 17.21 -0.51 5.07
N GLN A 237 16.09 -0.32 5.78
CA GLN A 237 16.10 0.24 7.13
C GLN A 237 16.82 -0.68 8.11
N MET A 238 16.59 -2.00 8.03
CA MET A 238 17.29 -3.01 8.83
C MET A 238 18.80 -2.96 8.59
N LEU A 239 19.24 -2.98 7.33
CA LEU A 239 20.66 -2.91 6.98
C LEU A 239 21.29 -1.59 7.42
N GLN A 240 20.58 -0.46 7.27
CA GLN A 240 21.05 0.83 7.73
C GLN A 240 21.21 0.87 9.26
N CYS A 241 20.23 0.35 10.00
CA CYS A 241 20.29 0.20 11.46
C CYS A 241 21.51 -0.65 11.88
N ALA A 242 21.78 -1.74 11.14
CA ALA A 242 22.90 -2.64 11.37
C ALA A 242 24.28 -2.05 11.02
N GLY A 243 24.36 -0.83 10.45
CA GLY A 243 25.60 -0.29 9.91
C GLY A 243 26.15 -1.05 8.69
N MET A 244 25.34 -1.94 8.10
CA MET A 244 25.66 -2.73 6.91
C MET A 244 25.08 -2.16 5.61
N GLY A 245 24.12 -1.23 5.75
CA GLY A 245 23.54 -0.53 4.62
C GLY A 245 24.61 0.29 3.91
N ALA A 246 24.57 0.31 2.58
CA ALA A 246 25.25 1.38 1.86
C ALA A 246 24.79 2.71 2.49
N PRO A 247 25.70 3.69 2.67
CA PRO A 247 25.28 5.02 3.10
C PRO A 247 24.10 5.39 2.22
N LYS A 248 22.92 5.65 2.82
CA LYS A 248 21.73 6.06 2.07
C LYS A 248 22.25 7.12 1.11
N PRO A 249 22.20 6.91 -0.22
CA PRO A 249 22.82 7.82 -1.17
C PRO A 249 22.37 9.19 -0.72
N LYS A 250 23.32 10.06 -0.29
CA LYS A 250 22.98 11.43 0.12
C LYS A 250 22.07 11.88 -0.99
N PRO A 251 20.78 12.17 -0.72
CA PRO A 251 19.81 12.40 -1.79
C PRO A 251 20.51 13.34 -2.75
N ALA A 252 20.86 12.83 -3.94
CA ALA A 252 21.51 13.68 -4.93
C ALA A 252 20.56 14.85 -5.01
N PRO A 253 21.00 16.08 -4.62
CA PRO A 253 20.07 17.14 -4.27
C PRO A 253 19.06 17.16 -5.37
N ALA A 254 17.84 16.69 -5.05
CA ALA A 254 16.80 16.62 -6.03
C ALA A 254 16.71 18.07 -6.40
N ALA A 255 17.17 18.44 -7.61
CA ALA A 255 17.03 19.79 -8.09
C ALA A 255 15.56 20.08 -7.82
N SER A 256 15.28 20.98 -6.87
CA SER A 256 13.97 21.10 -6.26
C SER A 256 13.06 21.62 -7.34
N LYS A 257 12.58 20.72 -8.19
CA LYS A 257 11.50 20.97 -9.11
C LYS A 257 10.32 20.90 -8.20
N GLY A 258 10.04 22.02 -7.54
CA GLY A 258 8.76 22.23 -6.92
C GLY A 258 7.65 21.95 -7.92
N PRO A 259 6.39 22.00 -7.46
CA PRO A 259 5.27 21.81 -8.35
C PRO A 259 5.41 22.67 -9.60
N LYS A 260 5.15 22.06 -10.75
CA LYS A 260 5.31 22.74 -12.04
C LYS A 260 4.13 22.42 -12.93
N VAL A 261 3.83 23.38 -13.79
CA VAL A 261 2.81 23.23 -14.82
C VAL A 261 3.52 22.94 -16.13
N ILE A 262 3.06 21.92 -16.83
CA ILE A 262 3.46 21.64 -18.20
C ILE A 262 2.25 21.73 -19.11
N TYR A 263 2.48 21.91 -20.40
CA TYR A 263 1.42 21.92 -21.39
C TYR A 263 1.60 20.74 -22.33
N GLY A 264 0.51 20.05 -22.62
CA GLY A 264 0.53 18.84 -23.45
C GLY A 264 -0.87 18.41 -23.88
N SER A 265 -1.08 17.12 -24.08
CA SER A 265 -2.39 16.53 -24.33
C SER A 265 -2.96 15.91 -23.05
N CYS A 266 -4.26 16.04 -22.85
CA CYS A 266 -4.95 15.39 -21.73
C CYS A 266 -6.36 14.93 -22.10
N LYS A 267 -6.83 13.89 -21.39
CA LYS A 267 -8.14 13.28 -21.60
C LYS A 267 -8.71 12.75 -20.30
N LEU A 268 -10.00 12.96 -20.07
CA LEU A 268 -10.77 12.41 -18.96
C LEU A 268 -12.00 11.69 -19.49
N ILE A 269 -12.09 10.39 -19.21
CA ILE A 269 -13.27 9.56 -19.46
C ILE A 269 -13.71 8.96 -18.13
N VAL A 270 -14.99 9.11 -17.79
CA VAL A 270 -15.60 8.55 -16.58
C VAL A 270 -16.89 7.86 -16.99
N ASP A 271 -17.03 6.58 -16.62
CA ASP A 271 -18.24 5.79 -16.94
C ASP A 271 -18.57 5.79 -18.44
N GLY A 272 -17.54 5.80 -19.29
CA GLY A 272 -17.66 5.84 -20.76
C GLY A 272 -17.95 7.23 -21.36
N VAL A 273 -18.20 8.25 -20.54
CA VAL A 273 -18.45 9.62 -20.99
C VAL A 273 -17.14 10.42 -20.97
N GLN A 274 -16.85 11.11 -22.07
CA GLN A 274 -15.65 11.94 -22.20
C GLN A 274 -15.93 13.37 -21.74
N TYR A 275 -15.24 13.81 -20.68
CA TYR A 275 -15.42 15.13 -20.06
C TYR A 275 -14.32 16.12 -20.46
N VAL A 276 -13.09 15.64 -20.64
CA VAL A 276 -11.95 16.43 -21.12
C VAL A 276 -11.34 15.74 -22.32
N ASN A 277 -11.05 16.49 -23.37
CA ASN A 277 -10.31 16.02 -24.54
C ASN A 277 -9.56 17.17 -25.21
N MET A 278 -8.34 17.39 -24.73
CA MET A 278 -7.47 18.45 -25.21
C MET A 278 -6.26 17.81 -25.90
N PRO A 279 -6.17 17.83 -27.24
CA PRO A 279 -5.07 17.19 -27.96
C PRO A 279 -3.74 17.94 -27.82
N ALA A 280 -3.75 19.19 -27.36
CA ALA A 280 -2.57 20.01 -27.08
C ALA A 280 -2.95 21.14 -26.10
N ASN A 281 -1.94 21.81 -25.55
CA ASN A 281 -2.07 22.96 -24.66
C ASN A 281 -2.91 22.72 -23.38
N CYS A 282 -3.12 21.47 -22.98
CA CYS A 282 -3.72 21.16 -21.70
C CYS A 282 -2.72 21.45 -20.58
N PRO A 283 -3.04 22.33 -19.62
CA PRO A 283 -2.22 22.51 -18.44
C PRO A 283 -2.29 21.26 -17.57
N ILE A 284 -1.13 20.73 -17.24
CA ILE A 284 -0.94 19.57 -16.38
C ILE A 284 -0.04 20.02 -15.25
N TRP A 285 -0.63 20.17 -14.07
CA TRP A 285 0.11 20.46 -12.85
C TRP A 285 0.70 19.16 -12.32
N MET A 286 2.00 19.14 -12.05
CA MET A 286 2.73 17.99 -11.52
C MET A 286 3.33 18.34 -10.17
N ASP A 287 3.06 17.51 -9.17
CA ASP A 287 3.73 17.56 -7.88
C ASP A 287 5.08 16.80 -7.92
N THR A 288 5.73 16.77 -6.77
CA THR A 288 7.04 16.19 -6.50
C THR A 288 7.00 14.68 -6.22
N ASP A 289 5.88 14.16 -5.74
CA ASP A 289 5.64 12.75 -5.43
C ASP A 289 5.14 11.93 -6.64
N GLY A 290 4.88 12.59 -7.77
CA GLY A 290 4.32 11.98 -8.98
C GLY A 290 2.81 12.18 -9.12
N THR A 291 2.15 12.79 -8.13
CA THR A 291 0.76 13.24 -8.23
C THR A 291 0.66 14.28 -9.35
N PHE A 292 -0.40 14.17 -10.17
CA PHE A 292 -0.64 15.15 -11.23
C PHE A 292 -2.12 15.45 -11.39
N TRP A 293 -2.39 16.65 -11.88
CA TRP A 293 -3.72 17.15 -12.18
C TRP A 293 -3.78 17.54 -13.65
N ILE A 294 -4.85 17.18 -14.35
CA ILE A 294 -5.07 17.56 -15.74
C ILE A 294 -6.08 18.69 -15.87
N ASN A 295 -5.92 19.53 -16.88
CA ASN A 295 -6.81 20.67 -17.15
C ASN A 295 -6.89 21.63 -15.95
N THR A 296 -5.75 21.88 -15.30
CA THR A 296 -5.58 22.91 -14.27
C THR A 296 -4.10 23.20 -14.08
N ASP A 297 -3.80 24.43 -13.68
CA ASP A 297 -2.48 24.87 -13.22
C ASP A 297 -2.44 25.13 -11.70
N ARG A 298 -3.54 24.80 -10.98
CA ARG A 298 -3.81 25.04 -9.55
C ARG A 298 -3.91 26.50 -9.11
N GLU A 299 -3.43 27.45 -9.90
CA GLU A 299 -3.47 28.89 -9.58
C GLU A 299 -4.66 29.58 -10.25
N ASN A 300 -4.98 29.18 -11.48
CA ASN A 300 -6.03 29.75 -12.30
C ASN A 300 -7.17 28.74 -12.45
N TYR A 301 -8.35 29.19 -12.06
CA TYR A 301 -9.55 28.41 -12.20
C TYR A 301 -10.02 28.40 -13.67
N LEU A 302 -10.01 27.23 -14.31
CA LEU A 302 -10.33 27.09 -15.75
C LEU A 302 -11.82 26.89 -16.06
N GLY A 303 -12.69 26.75 -15.04
CA GLY A 303 -14.15 26.68 -15.24
C GLY A 303 -14.69 25.35 -15.80
N ASP A 304 -13.85 24.32 -15.94
CA ASP A 304 -14.22 23.06 -16.60
C ASP A 304 -13.90 21.84 -15.71
N PHE A 305 -14.06 20.63 -16.27
CA PHE A 305 -13.68 19.39 -15.60
C PHE A 305 -12.17 19.23 -15.47
N PHE A 306 -11.72 18.73 -14.32
CA PHE A 306 -10.34 18.34 -14.08
C PHE A 306 -10.28 17.08 -13.23
N ALA A 307 -9.14 16.40 -13.26
CA ALA A 307 -8.91 15.18 -12.49
C ALA A 307 -7.50 15.15 -11.90
N GLU A 308 -7.39 14.54 -10.74
CA GLU A 308 -6.16 14.22 -10.02
C GLU A 308 -5.90 12.72 -10.10
N ILE A 309 -4.63 12.35 -10.27
CA ILE A 309 -4.12 10.99 -10.10
C ILE A 309 -2.95 11.03 -9.11
N SER A 310 -3.02 10.17 -8.10
CA SER A 310 -2.05 10.08 -7.01
C SER A 310 -1.44 8.66 -6.98
N PRO A 311 -0.22 8.45 -7.53
CA PRO A 311 0.42 7.15 -7.55
C PRO A 311 0.80 6.63 -6.14
N PHE A 312 0.62 5.33 -5.90
CA PHE A 312 0.97 4.69 -4.62
C PHE A 312 2.41 4.16 -4.56
N GLY A 313 3.16 4.24 -5.67
CA GLY A 313 4.55 3.76 -5.77
C GLY A 313 4.69 2.26 -6.04
N ASP A 314 3.60 1.50 -6.03
CA ASP A 314 3.54 0.06 -6.33
C ASP A 314 3.12 -0.25 -7.79
N GLY A 315 3.08 0.78 -8.64
CA GLY A 315 2.57 0.71 -10.00
C GLY A 315 1.06 0.90 -10.12
N THR A 316 0.36 1.17 -9.02
CA THR A 316 -1.05 1.57 -9.00
C THR A 316 -1.25 3.01 -8.51
N ALA A 317 -2.46 3.54 -8.67
CA ALA A 317 -2.83 4.88 -8.24
C ALA A 317 -4.31 4.99 -7.81
N GLY A 318 -4.60 6.03 -7.04
CA GLY A 318 -5.95 6.54 -6.78
C GLY A 318 -6.26 7.75 -7.67
N GLY A 319 -7.53 8.12 -7.79
CA GLY A 319 -7.91 9.31 -8.54
C GLY A 319 -9.19 9.98 -8.05
N HIS A 320 -9.25 11.29 -8.24
CA HIS A 320 -10.41 12.13 -7.95
C HIS A 320 -10.67 13.09 -9.11
N TRP A 321 -11.90 13.61 -9.19
CA TRP A 321 -12.27 14.63 -10.16
C TRP A 321 -13.35 15.54 -9.58
N ASN A 322 -13.65 16.62 -10.27
CA ASN A 322 -14.59 17.61 -9.75
C ASN A 322 -16.08 17.24 -9.93
N ALA A 323 -16.40 16.26 -10.79
CA ALA A 323 -17.73 15.71 -11.11
C ALA A 323 -18.80 16.68 -11.64
N GLU A 324 -18.78 17.92 -11.19
CA GLU A 324 -19.61 19.02 -11.63
C GLU A 324 -18.73 20.02 -12.39
N ARG A 325 -19.15 20.36 -13.62
CA ARG A 325 -18.51 21.43 -14.39
C ARG A 325 -18.63 22.71 -13.57
N GLY A 326 -17.52 23.38 -13.29
CA GLY A 326 -17.59 24.58 -12.45
C GLY A 326 -17.13 24.36 -11.02
N ALA A 327 -17.00 23.12 -10.53
CA ALA A 327 -16.49 22.88 -9.18
C ALA A 327 -14.97 23.15 -9.08
N THR A 328 -14.55 23.75 -7.98
CA THR A 328 -13.15 24.17 -7.72
C THR A 328 -12.30 23.09 -7.04
N HIS A 329 -12.88 21.95 -6.66
CA HIS A 329 -12.19 20.86 -5.97
C HIS A 329 -12.47 19.50 -6.60
N ALA A 330 -11.47 18.62 -6.66
CA ALA A 330 -11.63 17.23 -7.07
C ALA A 330 -11.99 16.36 -5.86
N GLN A 331 -13.27 16.36 -5.46
CA GLN A 331 -13.73 15.59 -4.29
C GLN A 331 -14.43 14.29 -4.68
N ALA A 332 -14.89 14.16 -5.92
CA ALA A 332 -15.58 12.95 -6.36
C ALA A 332 -14.55 11.86 -6.66
N PRO A 333 -14.66 10.65 -6.07
CA PRO A 333 -13.71 9.58 -6.32
C PRO A 333 -13.85 9.10 -7.77
N LEU A 334 -12.74 8.88 -8.46
CA LEU A 334 -12.65 8.08 -9.69
C LEU A 334 -12.40 6.59 -9.39
N GLY A 335 -12.07 6.28 -8.13
CA GLY A 335 -11.72 4.96 -7.63
C GLY A 335 -10.22 4.75 -7.51
N GLU A 336 -9.83 3.55 -7.13
CA GLU A 336 -8.45 3.11 -6.96
C GLU A 336 -8.04 2.14 -8.07
N GLY A 337 -6.84 1.57 -7.96
CA GLY A 337 -6.35 0.52 -8.84
C GLY A 337 -6.10 0.98 -10.27
N PHE A 338 -5.92 2.29 -10.47
CA PHE A 338 -5.45 2.82 -11.74
C PHE A 338 -4.11 2.19 -12.10
N ARG A 339 -3.95 1.76 -13.36
CA ARG A 339 -2.67 1.27 -13.88
C ARG A 339 -2.21 2.14 -15.02
N LEU A 340 -0.91 2.45 -15.03
CA LEU A 340 -0.30 3.19 -16.12
C LEU A 340 -0.25 2.31 -17.39
N GLY A 341 -1.01 2.73 -18.39
CA GLY A 341 -1.02 2.16 -19.73
C GLY A 341 -0.10 2.90 -20.70
N LYS A 342 -0.34 2.66 -21.99
CA LYS A 342 0.39 3.34 -23.08
C LYS A 342 -0.01 4.82 -23.14
N ASN A 343 0.88 5.65 -23.68
CA ASN A 343 0.65 7.08 -23.95
C ASN A 343 0.30 7.92 -22.71
N GLY A 344 0.81 7.55 -21.52
CA GLY A 344 0.60 8.34 -20.30
C GLY A 344 -0.84 8.29 -19.76
N CYS A 345 -1.60 7.24 -20.10
CA CYS A 345 -2.96 7.04 -19.62
C CYS A 345 -2.99 6.12 -18.40
N TRP A 346 -3.54 6.60 -17.29
CA TRP A 346 -3.93 5.79 -16.15
C TRP A 346 -5.37 5.34 -16.35
N SER A 347 -5.64 4.04 -16.22
CA SER A 347 -7.00 3.49 -16.34
C SER A 347 -7.34 2.51 -15.22
N ASN A 348 -8.59 2.53 -14.77
CA ASN A 348 -9.20 1.50 -13.93
C ASN A 348 -10.53 1.02 -14.54
N ALA A 349 -11.36 0.32 -13.77
CA ALA A 349 -12.66 -0.19 -14.25
C ALA A 349 -13.67 0.91 -14.61
N ARG A 350 -13.51 2.12 -14.05
CA ARG A 350 -14.47 3.21 -14.14
C ARG A 350 -14.01 4.34 -15.05
N ALA A 351 -12.72 4.67 -15.01
CA ALA A 351 -12.19 5.90 -15.56
C ALA A 351 -10.87 5.70 -16.29
N THR A 352 -10.59 6.65 -17.18
CA THR A 352 -9.31 6.80 -17.87
C THR A 352 -8.88 8.26 -17.83
N VAL A 353 -7.69 8.50 -17.30
CA VAL A 353 -7.08 9.83 -17.17
C VAL A 353 -5.74 9.81 -17.90
N CYS A 354 -5.62 10.61 -18.95
CA CYS A 354 -4.39 10.70 -19.75
C CYS A 354 -3.72 12.05 -19.56
N ALA A 355 -2.39 12.03 -19.46
CA ALA A 355 -1.53 13.20 -19.45
C ALA A 355 -0.25 12.86 -20.25
N ALA A 356 -0.05 13.51 -21.39
CA ALA A 356 1.13 13.31 -22.22
C ALA A 356 1.69 14.65 -22.72
N ARG A 357 3.00 14.70 -22.95
CA ARG A 357 3.69 15.87 -23.53
C ARG A 357 3.69 15.84 -25.04
#